data_AF-A0A850G367-F1
#
_entry.id   AF-A0A850G367-F1
#
_cell.length_a   1.000
_cell.length_b   1.000
_cell.length_c   1.000
_cell.angle_alpha   90.00
_cell.angle_beta   90.00
_cell.angle_gamma   90.00
#
_symmetry.space_group_name_H-M   'P 1'
#
loop_
_entity.id
_entity.type
_entity.pdbx_description
1 polymer ?
#
loop_
_entity_poly.entity_id
_entity_poly.type
_entity_poly.pdbx_seq_one_letter_code
_entity_poly.pdbx_strand_id
1 'polypeptide(L)'
;MTESQTQKVEAEVRAVGALFDGRLNADVLSDALSYVGFGECRLAVETLCDQLYEYGVEVTREEVATLKALLAKLGGEAQHAAVLGKLAKG
;
A
#
# COMPACT_ATOMS: atom_id res chain seq x y z
N MET A 1 3.37 -10.52 17.65
CA MET A 1 3.37 -9.04 17.73
C MET A 1 2.61 -8.65 18.99
N THR A 2 3.08 -7.64 19.73
CA THR A 2 2.26 -7.04 20.79
C THR A 2 1.19 -6.15 20.18
N GLU A 3 0.11 -5.90 20.91
CA GLU A 3 -1.00 -5.02 20.49
C GLU A 3 -0.53 -3.62 20.04
N SER A 4 0.57 -3.14 20.63
CA SER A 4 1.23 -1.88 20.27
C SER A 4 1.97 -1.93 18.92
N GLN A 5 2.48 -3.09 18.51
CA GLN A 5 3.14 -3.25 17.20
C GLN A 5 2.14 -3.34 16.05
N THR A 6 0.97 -3.96 16.29
CA THR A 6 -0.12 -4.05 15.30
C THR A 6 -0.68 -2.66 14.98
N GLN A 7 -1.05 -1.88 15.99
CA GLN A 7 -1.55 -0.50 15.80
C GLN A 7 -0.55 0.40 15.07
N LYS A 8 0.75 0.22 15.33
CA LYS A 8 1.80 0.98 14.62
C LYS A 8 1.83 0.65 13.13
N VAL A 9 1.66 -0.62 12.77
CA VAL A 9 1.62 -1.06 11.37
C VAL A 9 0.37 -0.56 10.67
N GLU A 10 -0.79 -0.65 11.31
CA GLU A 10 -2.05 -0.12 10.77
C GLU A 10 -1.96 1.38 10.48
N ALA A 11 -1.39 2.15 11.41
CA ALA A 11 -1.17 3.58 11.22
C ALA A 11 -0.21 3.87 10.05
N GLU A 12 0.84 3.07 9.89
CA GLU A 12 1.80 3.19 8.80
C GLU A 12 1.15 2.91 7.43
N VAL A 13 0.33 1.86 7.33
CA VAL A 13 -0.42 1.56 6.10
C VAL A 13 -1.34 2.71 5.72
N ARG A 14 -2.08 3.28 6.68
CA ARG A 14 -2.96 4.43 6.45
C ARG A 14 -2.18 5.67 6.03
N ALA A 15 -1.03 5.92 6.65
CA ALA A 15 -0.18 7.05 6.31
C ALA A 15 0.36 6.93 4.87
N VAL A 16 0.75 5.73 4.44
CA VAL A 16 1.17 5.47 3.05
C VAL A 16 0.00 5.63 2.07
N GLY A 17 -1.18 5.11 2.41
CA GLY A 17 -2.38 5.30 1.59
C GLY A 17 -2.73 6.78 1.38
N ALA A 18 -2.60 7.59 2.43
CA ALA A 18 -2.87 9.02 2.37
C ALA A 18 -1.97 9.80 1.39
N LEU A 19 -0.81 9.26 1.00
CA LEU A 19 0.02 9.87 -0.04
C LEU A 19 -0.71 9.94 -1.38
N PHE A 20 -1.65 9.02 -1.63
CA PHE A 20 -2.37 8.91 -2.90
C PHE A 20 -3.74 9.58 -2.87
N ASP A 21 -4.08 10.29 -1.79
CA ASP A 21 -5.26 11.14 -1.74
C ASP A 21 -5.22 12.19 -2.85
N GLY A 22 -6.34 12.34 -3.58
CA GLY A 22 -6.43 13.20 -4.75
C GLY A 22 -5.70 12.70 -6.01
N ARG A 23 -4.94 11.59 -5.94
CA ARG A 23 -4.33 10.92 -7.11
C ARG A 23 -5.04 9.63 -7.50
N LEU A 24 -5.49 8.86 -6.51
CA LEU A 24 -6.37 7.71 -6.69
C LEU A 24 -7.81 8.13 -6.35
N ASN A 25 -8.80 7.53 -7.02
CA ASN A 25 -10.21 7.75 -6.69
C ASN A 25 -10.47 7.45 -5.20
N ALA A 26 -11.22 8.33 -4.52
CA ALA A 26 -11.42 8.25 -3.07
C ALA A 26 -12.13 6.96 -2.63
N ASP A 27 -13.09 6.46 -3.40
CA ASP A 27 -13.80 5.21 -3.10
C ASP A 27 -12.84 4.02 -3.25
N VAL A 28 -12.06 3.99 -4.33
CA VAL A 28 -11.04 2.96 -4.57
C VAL A 28 -9.97 2.94 -3.47
N LEU A 29 -9.49 4.12 -3.07
CA LEU A 29 -8.51 4.27 -1.99
C LEU A 29 -9.10 3.83 -0.64
N SER A 30 -10.34 4.23 -0.34
CA SER A 30 -11.06 3.84 0.87
C SER A 30 -11.27 2.33 0.93
N ASP A 31 -11.69 1.71 -0.17
CA ASP A 31 -11.91 0.27 -0.27
C ASP A 31 -10.61 -0.50 -0.01
N ALA A 32 -9.49 -0.09 -0.61
CA ALA A 32 -8.18 -0.70 -0.34
C ALA A 32 -7.75 -0.55 1.14
N LEU A 33 -8.01 0.60 1.76
CA LEU A 33 -7.66 0.86 3.15
C LEU A 33 -8.63 0.23 4.16
N SER A 34 -9.81 -0.23 3.72
CA SER A 34 -10.79 -0.88 4.59
C SER A 34 -10.26 -2.17 5.22
N TYR A 35 -9.39 -2.89 4.50
CA TYR A 35 -8.72 -4.11 4.97
C TYR A 35 -7.89 -3.91 6.24
N VAL A 36 -7.37 -2.70 6.48
CA VAL A 36 -6.67 -2.36 7.72
C VAL A 36 -7.59 -2.54 8.94
N GLY A 37 -8.88 -2.19 8.81
CA GLY A 37 -9.87 -2.34 9.89
C GLY A 37 -10.19 -3.80 10.24
N PHE A 38 -9.81 -4.74 9.38
CA PHE A 38 -9.98 -6.18 9.58
C PHE A 38 -8.67 -6.88 10.00
N GLY A 39 -7.60 -6.12 10.28
CA GLY A 39 -6.27 -6.68 10.56
C GLY A 39 -5.52 -7.19 9.33
N GLU A 40 -6.09 -7.02 8.14
CA GLU A 40 -5.56 -7.50 6.86
C GLU A 40 -4.63 -6.45 6.22
N CYS A 41 -3.66 -5.96 6.99
CA CYS A 41 -2.74 -4.88 6.57
C CYS A 41 -1.95 -5.23 5.31
N ARG A 42 -1.54 -6.50 5.14
CA ARG A 42 -0.83 -6.95 3.94
C ARG A 42 -1.72 -6.81 2.71
N LEU A 43 -2.94 -7.35 2.79
CA LEU A 43 -3.92 -7.29 1.70
C LEU A 43 -4.29 -5.85 1.36
N ALA A 44 -4.36 -4.96 2.35
CA ALA A 44 -4.59 -3.53 2.12
C ALA A 44 -3.51 -2.92 1.22
N VAL A 45 -2.23 -3.23 1.48
CA VAL A 45 -1.11 -2.71 0.69
C VAL A 45 -1.03 -3.37 -0.68
N GLU A 46 -1.26 -4.68 -0.77
CA GLU A 46 -1.30 -5.42 -2.04
C GLU A 46 -2.40 -4.85 -2.96
N THR A 47 -3.61 -4.71 -2.42
CA THR A 47 -4.76 -4.11 -3.12
C THR A 47 -4.44 -2.68 -3.55
N LEU A 48 -3.87 -1.85 -2.67
CA LEU A 48 -3.46 -0.49 -3.03
C LEU A 48 -2.48 -0.48 -4.20
N CYS A 49 -1.47 -1.35 -4.21
CA CYS A 49 -0.52 -1.46 -5.32
C CYS A 49 -1.20 -1.83 -6.64
N ASP A 50 -2.13 -2.78 -6.61
CA ASP A 50 -2.90 -3.19 -7.78
C ASP A 50 -3.76 -2.05 -8.31
N GLN A 51 -4.45 -1.32 -7.42
CA GLN A 51 -5.29 -0.17 -7.80
C GLN A 51 -4.44 0.98 -8.38
N LEU A 52 -3.27 1.29 -7.80
CA LEU A 52 -2.37 2.29 -8.36
C LEU A 52 -1.92 1.92 -9.79
N TYR A 53 -1.68 0.62 -10.04
CA TYR A 53 -1.27 0.14 -11.36
C TYR A 53 -2.43 0.15 -12.35
N GLU A 54 -3.60 -0.34 -11.96
CA GLU A 54 -4.80 -0.41 -12.79
C GLU A 54 -5.28 0.97 -13.23
N TYR A 55 -5.26 1.94 -12.32
CA TYR A 55 -5.68 3.32 -12.59
C TYR A 55 -4.57 4.20 -13.17
N GLY A 56 -3.37 3.65 -13.37
CA GLY A 56 -2.24 4.38 -13.96
C GLY A 56 -1.80 5.60 -13.13
N VAL A 57 -1.91 5.51 -11.80
CA VAL A 57 -1.51 6.59 -10.89
C VAL A 57 0.00 6.79 -10.99
N GLU A 58 0.45 8.04 -11.11
CA GLU A 58 1.87 8.36 -11.07
C GLU A 58 2.42 8.13 -9.65
N VAL A 59 3.39 7.21 -9.54
CA VAL A 59 4.04 6.83 -8.29
C VAL A 59 5.54 7.13 -8.40
N THR A 60 6.06 7.88 -7.45
CA THR A 60 7.50 8.23 -7.41
C THR A 60 8.36 7.04 -6.99
N ARG A 61 9.68 7.13 -7.22
CA ARG A 61 10.61 6.06 -6.81
C ARG A 61 10.64 5.90 -5.29
N GLU A 62 10.50 7.01 -4.56
CA GLU A 62 10.44 7.05 -3.10
C GLU A 62 9.16 6.40 -2.57
N GLU A 63 8.03 6.64 -3.22
CA GLU A 63 6.75 6.00 -2.89
C GLU A 63 6.78 4.50 -3.16
N VAL A 64 7.37 4.08 -4.29
CA VAL A 64 7.63 2.67 -4.59
C VAL A 64 8.52 2.03 -3.51
N ALA A 65 9.59 2.71 -3.09
CA ALA A 65 10.46 2.20 -2.03
C ALA A 65 9.72 2.04 -0.70
N THR A 66 8.85 3.01 -0.37
CA THR A 66 8.00 2.98 0.83
C THR A 66 7.04 1.79 0.80
N LEU A 67 6.32 1.59 -0.31
CA LEU A 67 5.41 0.45 -0.50
C LEU A 67 6.13 -0.89 -0.41
N LYS A 68 7.32 -1.01 -1.02
CA LYS A 68 8.15 -2.22 -0.93
C LYS A 68 8.59 -2.52 0.50
N ALA A 69 9.06 -1.51 1.24
CA ALA A 69 9.48 -1.66 2.63
C ALA A 69 8.32 -2.11 3.52
N LEU A 70 7.14 -1.53 3.30
CA LEU A 70 5.93 -1.87 4.04
C LEU A 70 5.46 -3.30 3.75
N LEU A 71 5.42 -3.73 2.48
CA LEU A 71 5.11 -5.11 2.11
C LEU A 71 6.11 -6.10 2.71
N ALA A 72 7.41 -5.80 2.66
CA ALA A 72 8.43 -6.67 3.24
C ALA A 72 8.23 -6.86 4.75
N LYS A 73 7.89 -5.78 5.47
CA LYS A 73 7.57 -5.81 6.90
C LYS A 73 6.31 -6.65 7.21
N LEU A 74 5.36 -6.67 6.28
CA LEU A 74 4.09 -7.42 6.37
C LEU A 74 4.19 -8.87 5.88
N GLY A 75 5.38 -9.31 5.42
CA GLY A 75 5.56 -10.65 4.85
C GLY A 75 4.92 -10.84 3.48
N GLY A 76 4.83 -9.77 2.68
CA GLY A 76 4.41 -9.83 1.28
C GLY A 76 5.44 -10.54 0.39
N GLU A 77 4.97 -11.38 -0.52
CA GLU A 77 5.82 -12.17 -1.41
C GLU A 77 6.37 -11.36 -2.60
N ALA A 78 7.42 -11.88 -3.23
CA ALA A 78 8.14 -11.24 -4.34
C ALA A 78 7.26 -10.94 -5.57
N GLN A 79 6.11 -11.60 -5.72
CA GLN A 79 5.20 -11.41 -6.85
C GLN A 79 4.53 -10.02 -6.82
N HIS A 80 4.23 -9.45 -5.65
CA HIS A 80 3.72 -8.06 -5.52
C HIS A 80 4.82 -7.00 -5.72
N ALA A 81 6.07 -7.33 -5.40
CA ALA A 81 7.21 -6.46 -5.70
C ALA A 81 7.41 -6.24 -7.21
N ALA A 82 6.93 -7.17 -8.05
CA ALA A 82 6.99 -7.06 -9.51
C ALA A 82 6.01 -6.00 -10.06
N VAL A 83 4.82 -5.87 -9.48
CA VAL A 83 3.85 -4.79 -9.81
C VAL A 83 4.47 -3.43 -9.51
N LEU A 84 5.11 -3.30 -8.35
CA LEU A 84 5.85 -2.10 -7.95
C LEU A 84 7.03 -1.77 -8.87
N GLY A 85 7.62 -2.77 -9.52
CA GLY A 85 8.63 -2.56 -10.57
C GLY A 85 8.09 -1.89 -11.83
N LYS A 86 6.79 -2.03 -12.12
CA LYS A 86 6.11 -1.41 -13.27
C LYS A 86 5.53 -0.03 -12.96
N LEU A 87 5.30 0.26 -11.68
CA LEU A 87 4.78 1.54 -11.17
C LEU A 87 5.82 2.67 -11.22
N ALA A 88 7.11 2.35 -11.14
CA ALA A 88 8.18 3.34 -11.27
C ALA A 88 8.32 3.79 -12.74
N LYS A 89 7.45 4.69 -13.19
CA LYS A 89 7.68 5.48 -14.40
C LYS A 89 8.25 6.84 -14.00
N GLY A 90 9.55 6.97 -14.18
CA GLY A 90 10.36 8.17 -13.99
C GLY A 90 11.79 7.87 -14.39
#